data_AF-A0A956J5Z9-F1
#
_entry.id   AF-A0A956J5Z9-F1
#
_cell.length_a   1.000
_cell.length_b   1.000
_cell.length_c   1.000
_cell.angle_alpha   90.00
_cell.angle_beta   90.00
_cell.angle_gamma   90.00
#
_symmetry.space_group_name_H-M   'P 1'
#
loop_
_entity.id
_entity.type
_entity.pdbx_description
1 polymer ?
#
loop_
_entity_poly.entity_id
_entity_poly.type
_entity_poly.pdbx_seq_one_letter_code
_entity_poly.pdbx_strand_id
1 'polypeptide(L)'
;MTGAGQPTREAQGALRRYRLRKRRSRERGVALIMVLGALAVLTVMLTEFQTESTADLSSALSHRDSIRAEYAAKSGLNLSRLLLASEPTIRKAAAPIFLLMGGRSFQIPVWEFADLVLGAFNDKDGGKRFESLASVRLEEGENLGLDGAGFDIKIVDEDSKINVNLPAKGDAFSQVRTGTAIATLISGLQYDALFENRDADGQFTDRQAMCSALIDWTDPDQQAAVCQLGSDTAQTAAPEDSFYQQIGLKYVRKNAAFDSLEELRLVRGMSDDIWANFVEPDGGEAEKRPLTVWGQGELNVNTANAQALWTIICQYAVENTPMCSDPEEAIHFISVVSMLKGFTSGVPLFNSPKGFINAMGGKGMFGAVFAALGLQPVTFKSP
;
A
#
# COMPACT_ATOMS: atom_id res chain seq x y z
N MET A 1 -39.47 74.54 -78.44
CA MET A 1 -40.35 73.64 -77.66
C MET A 1 -39.43 72.61 -77.01
N THR A 2 -39.24 72.47 -75.72
CA THR A 2 -40.02 72.81 -74.51
C THR A 2 -39.04 73.04 -73.35
N GLY A 3 -39.22 74.13 -72.60
CA GLY A 3 -38.32 74.53 -71.51
C GLY A 3 -38.49 73.68 -70.25
N ALA A 4 -37.37 73.23 -69.69
CA ALA A 4 -37.32 72.61 -68.37
C ALA A 4 -37.37 73.71 -67.30
N GLY A 5 -38.47 73.76 -66.54
CA GLY A 5 -38.67 74.71 -65.43
C GLY A 5 -37.68 74.48 -64.30
N GLN A 6 -37.04 75.57 -63.84
CA GLN A 6 -36.17 75.57 -62.67
C GLN A 6 -36.98 75.35 -61.38
N PRO A 7 -36.50 74.51 -60.44
CA PRO A 7 -37.22 74.21 -59.22
C PRO A 7 -37.23 75.42 -58.25
N THR A 8 -38.38 75.65 -57.61
CA THR A 8 -38.61 76.75 -56.66
C THR A 8 -37.75 76.63 -55.38
N ARG A 9 -37.40 77.78 -54.77
CA ARG A 9 -36.51 77.89 -53.59
C ARG A 9 -36.96 77.03 -52.39
N GLU A 10 -38.25 76.74 -52.25
CA GLU A 10 -38.78 75.88 -51.18
C GLU A 10 -38.46 74.39 -51.38
N ALA A 11 -38.50 73.88 -52.63
CA ALA A 11 -38.17 72.49 -52.95
C ALA A 11 -36.67 72.19 -52.73
N GLN A 12 -35.80 73.16 -53.01
CA GLN A 12 -34.37 73.06 -52.73
C GLN A 12 -34.07 73.02 -51.21
N GLY A 13 -34.84 73.75 -50.40
CA GLY A 13 -34.73 73.73 -48.93
C GLY A 13 -35.18 72.40 -48.30
N ALA A 14 -36.27 71.81 -48.79
CA ALA A 14 -36.79 70.52 -48.31
C ALA A 14 -35.88 69.34 -48.65
N LEU A 15 -35.33 69.29 -49.87
CA LEU A 15 -34.37 68.26 -50.29
C LEU A 15 -33.04 68.34 -49.50
N ARG A 16 -32.58 69.55 -49.17
CA ARG A 16 -31.38 69.76 -48.35
C ARG A 16 -31.60 69.31 -46.90
N ARG A 17 -32.78 69.59 -46.31
CA ARG A 17 -33.16 69.07 -44.98
C ARG A 17 -33.30 67.54 -44.97
N TYR A 18 -33.89 66.93 -45.99
CA TYR A 18 -34.02 65.47 -46.11
C TYR A 18 -32.65 64.79 -46.26
N ARG A 19 -31.74 65.33 -47.09
CA ARG A 19 -30.36 64.83 -47.21
C ARG A 19 -29.58 64.94 -45.91
N LEU A 20 -29.69 66.06 -45.17
CA LEU A 20 -29.06 66.22 -43.86
C LEU A 20 -29.63 65.25 -42.81
N ARG A 21 -30.94 64.99 -42.83
CA ARG A 21 -31.60 64.00 -41.95
C ARG A 21 -31.17 62.56 -42.28
N LYS A 22 -31.07 62.22 -43.57
CA LYS A 22 -30.57 60.91 -44.06
C LYS A 22 -29.08 60.70 -43.76
N ARG A 23 -28.27 61.77 -43.80
CA ARG A 23 -26.85 61.75 -43.42
C ARG A 23 -26.70 61.53 -41.90
N ARG A 24 -27.47 62.24 -41.07
CA ARG A 24 -27.57 62.00 -39.61
C ARG A 24 -28.05 60.58 -39.27
N SER A 25 -28.98 60.01 -40.05
CA SER A 25 -29.44 58.63 -39.87
C SER A 25 -28.36 57.59 -40.24
N ARG A 26 -27.55 57.84 -41.28
CA ARG A 26 -26.40 57.00 -41.64
C ARG A 26 -25.26 57.07 -40.63
N GLU A 27 -24.96 58.27 -40.09
CA GLU A 27 -23.95 58.45 -39.04
C GLU A 27 -24.32 57.71 -37.75
N ARG A 28 -25.61 57.66 -37.39
CA ARG A 28 -26.10 56.88 -36.25
C ARG A 28 -25.92 55.37 -36.41
N GLY A 29 -26.07 54.83 -37.63
CA GLY A 29 -25.85 53.41 -37.90
C GLY A 29 -24.36 53.01 -37.83
N VAL A 30 -23.47 53.86 -38.35
CA VAL A 30 -22.02 53.63 -38.28
C VAL A 30 -21.49 53.77 -36.85
N ALA A 31 -21.99 54.76 -36.10
CA ALA A 31 -21.65 54.91 -34.68
C ALA A 31 -22.06 53.67 -33.86
N LEU A 32 -23.23 53.08 -34.13
CA LEU A 32 -23.67 51.85 -33.47
C LEU A 32 -22.76 50.67 -33.78
N ILE A 33 -22.35 50.48 -35.04
CA ILE A 33 -21.46 49.38 -35.44
C ILE A 33 -20.07 49.54 -34.81
N MET A 34 -19.53 50.77 -34.76
CA MET A 34 -18.25 51.02 -34.07
C MET A 34 -18.33 50.70 -32.57
N VAL A 35 -19.42 51.07 -31.91
CA VAL A 35 -19.62 50.77 -30.49
C VAL A 35 -19.77 49.26 -30.25
N LEU A 36 -20.58 48.57 -31.07
CA LEU A 36 -20.74 47.12 -30.98
C LEU A 36 -19.44 46.37 -31.27
N GLY A 37 -18.65 46.84 -32.24
CA GLY A 37 -17.33 46.29 -32.54
C GLY A 37 -16.34 46.48 -31.39
N ALA A 38 -16.30 47.68 -30.81
CA ALA A 38 -15.46 47.96 -29.64
C ALA A 38 -15.88 47.13 -28.42
N LEU A 39 -17.18 46.98 -28.17
CA LEU A 39 -17.72 46.13 -27.09
C LEU A 39 -17.39 44.66 -27.31
N ALA A 40 -17.49 44.16 -28.55
CA ALA A 40 -17.13 42.78 -28.87
C ALA A 40 -15.64 42.50 -28.59
N VAL A 41 -14.74 43.38 -29.01
CA VAL A 41 -13.29 43.25 -28.73
C VAL A 41 -13.02 43.33 -27.23
N LEU A 42 -13.64 44.28 -26.51
CA LEU A 42 -13.50 44.41 -25.07
C LEU A 42 -13.97 43.14 -24.34
N THR A 43 -15.08 42.55 -24.81
CA THR A 43 -15.65 41.34 -24.19
C THR A 43 -14.73 40.14 -24.40
N VAL A 44 -14.13 39.98 -25.59
CA VAL A 44 -13.13 38.92 -25.85
C VAL A 44 -11.91 39.10 -24.93
N MET A 45 -11.32 40.30 -24.89
CA MET A 45 -10.16 40.58 -24.02
C MET A 45 -10.47 40.35 -22.53
N LEU A 46 -11.64 40.80 -22.06
CA LEU A 46 -12.06 40.58 -20.68
C LEU A 46 -12.24 39.09 -20.38
N THR A 47 -12.79 38.33 -21.33
CA THR A 47 -12.97 36.88 -21.17
C THR A 47 -11.63 36.15 -21.11
N GLU A 48 -10.68 36.49 -21.99
CA GLU A 48 -9.33 35.93 -21.96
C GLU A 48 -8.62 36.22 -20.63
N PHE A 49 -8.64 37.48 -20.19
CA PHE A 49 -8.05 37.88 -18.92
C PHE A 49 -8.68 37.17 -17.73
N GLN A 50 -10.02 37.00 -17.73
CA GLN A 50 -10.71 36.25 -16.69
C GLN A 50 -10.30 34.77 -16.68
N THR A 51 -10.20 34.14 -17.85
CA THR A 51 -9.78 32.73 -17.95
C THR A 51 -8.34 32.53 -17.48
N GLU A 52 -7.42 33.41 -17.88
CA GLU A 52 -6.01 33.36 -17.46
C GLU A 52 -5.87 33.59 -15.96
N SER A 53 -6.49 34.65 -15.42
CA SER A 53 -6.45 34.95 -13.98
C SER A 53 -7.05 33.82 -13.12
N THR A 54 -8.12 33.17 -13.61
CA THR A 54 -8.75 32.05 -12.89
C THR A 54 -7.86 30.80 -12.94
N ALA A 55 -7.22 30.52 -14.07
CA ALA A 55 -6.29 29.41 -14.21
C ALA A 55 -5.06 29.60 -13.31
N ASP A 56 -4.48 30.81 -13.29
CA ASP A 56 -3.34 31.16 -12.42
C ASP A 56 -3.69 31.04 -10.95
N LEU A 57 -4.86 31.55 -10.55
CA LEU A 57 -5.35 31.40 -9.18
C LEU A 57 -5.53 29.92 -8.81
N SER A 58 -6.14 29.12 -9.68
CA SER A 58 -6.33 27.68 -9.44
C SER A 58 -4.99 26.94 -9.30
N SER A 59 -4.01 27.28 -10.14
CA SER A 59 -2.65 26.72 -10.08
C SER A 59 -1.95 27.09 -8.77
N ALA A 60 -1.99 28.38 -8.38
CA ALA A 60 -1.40 28.87 -7.13
C ALA A 60 -2.05 28.24 -5.89
N LEU A 61 -3.38 28.07 -5.89
CA LEU A 61 -4.11 27.38 -4.83
C LEU A 61 -3.71 25.90 -4.74
N SER A 62 -3.67 25.21 -5.88
CA SER A 62 -3.28 23.78 -5.92
C SER A 62 -1.84 23.57 -5.45
N HIS A 63 -0.91 24.47 -5.82
CA HIS A 63 0.48 24.42 -5.35
C HIS A 63 0.58 24.68 -3.84
N ARG A 64 -0.15 25.67 -3.31
CA ARG A 64 -0.23 25.90 -1.87
C ARG A 64 -0.76 24.66 -1.14
N ASP A 65 -1.83 24.07 -1.66
CA ASP A 65 -2.50 22.93 -1.04
C ASP A 65 -1.64 21.66 -1.12
N SER A 66 -0.89 21.44 -2.20
CA SER A 66 0.07 20.33 -2.30
C SER A 66 1.18 20.44 -1.26
N ILE A 67 1.71 21.66 -1.04
CA ILE A 67 2.72 21.89 0.00
C ILE A 67 2.13 21.63 1.40
N ARG A 68 0.91 22.13 1.68
CA ARG A 68 0.23 21.85 2.95
C ARG A 68 0.04 20.36 3.18
N ALA A 69 -0.40 19.62 2.16
CA ALA A 69 -0.57 18.17 2.23
C ALA A 69 0.77 17.44 2.49
N GLU A 70 1.84 17.84 1.82
CA GLU A 70 3.18 17.24 2.02
C GLU A 70 3.67 17.44 3.46
N TYR A 71 3.52 18.64 4.02
CA TYR A 71 3.90 18.92 5.40
C TYR A 71 2.98 18.23 6.42
N ALA A 72 1.68 18.10 6.14
CA ALA A 72 0.78 17.31 6.98
C ALA A 72 1.19 15.83 7.02
N ALA A 73 1.53 15.24 5.87
CA ALA A 73 2.05 13.87 5.80
C ALA A 73 3.38 13.71 6.55
N LYS A 74 4.32 14.65 6.39
CA LYS A 74 5.58 14.66 7.15
C LYS A 74 5.36 14.78 8.66
N SER A 75 4.39 15.59 9.09
CA SER A 75 3.99 15.69 10.50
C SER A 75 3.46 14.35 11.01
N GLY A 76 2.56 13.71 10.25
CA GLY A 76 2.04 12.38 10.57
C GLY A 76 3.14 11.33 10.74
N LEU A 77 4.14 11.32 9.84
CA LEU A 77 5.30 10.42 9.94
C LEU A 77 6.13 10.67 11.21
N ASN A 78 6.39 11.93 11.54
CA ASN A 78 7.17 12.26 12.75
C ASN A 78 6.40 11.94 14.03
N LEU A 79 5.09 12.17 14.06
CA LEU A 79 4.21 11.78 15.15
C LEU A 79 4.15 10.25 15.31
N SER A 80 4.14 9.50 14.21
CA SER A 80 4.22 8.03 14.22
C SER A 80 5.52 7.55 14.87
N ARG A 81 6.65 8.16 14.51
CA ARG A 81 7.95 7.85 15.12
C ARG A 81 7.95 8.14 16.62
N LEU A 82 7.35 9.25 17.04
CA LEU A 82 7.21 9.61 18.45
C LEU A 82 6.33 8.61 19.21
N LEU A 83 5.21 8.18 18.61
CA LEU A 83 4.32 7.17 19.19
C LEU A 83 5.06 5.85 19.40
N LEU A 84 5.76 5.37 18.38
CA LEU A 84 6.58 4.15 18.46
C LEU A 84 7.69 4.27 19.52
N ALA A 85 8.39 5.41 19.56
CA ALA A 85 9.42 5.68 20.56
C ALA A 85 8.88 5.77 21.99
N SER A 86 7.59 6.09 22.14
CA SER A 86 6.90 6.17 23.44
C SER A 86 6.42 4.82 23.96
N GLU A 87 6.42 3.76 23.14
CA GLU A 87 5.98 2.41 23.53
C GLU A 87 6.62 1.93 24.85
N PRO A 88 7.94 2.04 25.07
CA PRO A 88 8.53 1.51 26.30
C PRO A 88 8.03 2.25 27.54
N THR A 89 7.72 3.54 27.42
CA THR A 89 7.14 4.35 28.50
C THR A 89 5.70 3.94 28.77
N ILE A 90 4.89 3.78 27.72
CA ILE A 90 3.49 3.32 27.82
C ILE A 90 3.43 1.93 28.46
N ARG A 91 4.28 1.01 28.01
CA ARG A 91 4.38 -0.35 28.56
C ARG A 91 4.77 -0.36 30.03
N LYS A 92 5.69 0.50 30.46
CA LYS A 92 6.06 0.64 31.89
C LYS A 92 4.88 1.16 32.71
N ALA A 93 4.14 2.13 32.20
CA ALA A 93 2.95 2.66 32.88
C ALA A 93 1.83 1.62 33.00
N ALA A 94 1.66 0.76 31.98
CA ALA A 94 0.68 -0.32 31.98
C ALA A 94 1.12 -1.58 32.75
N ALA A 95 2.40 -1.67 33.16
CA ALA A 95 2.95 -2.85 33.83
C ALA A 95 2.16 -3.32 35.08
N PRO A 96 1.63 -2.44 35.96
CA PRO A 96 0.81 -2.87 37.09
C PRO A 96 -0.46 -3.61 36.66
N ILE A 97 -1.10 -3.17 35.57
CA ILE A 97 -2.31 -3.79 35.01
C ILE A 97 -1.98 -5.19 34.47
N PHE A 98 -0.87 -5.34 33.75
CA PHE A 98 -0.44 -6.65 33.26
C PHE A 98 -0.12 -7.63 34.38
N LEU A 99 0.52 -7.15 35.45
CA LEU A 99 0.82 -7.97 36.63
C LEU A 99 -0.47 -8.46 37.32
N LEU A 100 -1.49 -7.60 37.42
CA LEU A 100 -2.81 -7.97 37.96
C LEU A 100 -3.52 -9.02 37.10
N MET A 101 -3.35 -8.99 35.77
CA MET A 101 -3.86 -10.01 34.85
C MET A 101 -2.99 -11.28 34.78
N GLY A 102 -2.01 -11.44 35.69
CA GLY A 102 -1.14 -12.62 35.74
C GLY A 102 -0.12 -12.70 34.60
N GLY A 103 0.08 -11.61 33.87
CA GLY A 103 0.99 -11.50 32.73
C GLY A 103 2.30 -10.80 33.07
N ARG A 104 3.29 -10.97 32.18
CA ARG A 104 4.48 -10.10 32.12
C ARG A 104 4.21 -8.94 31.15
N SER A 105 4.94 -7.85 31.30
CA SER A 105 4.90 -6.76 30.32
C SER A 105 5.42 -7.24 28.96
N PHE A 106 4.53 -7.31 27.98
CA PHE A 106 4.85 -7.58 26.58
C PHE A 106 4.91 -6.27 25.79
N GLN A 107 5.48 -6.30 24.58
CA GLN A 107 5.48 -5.14 23.68
C GLN A 107 4.04 -4.79 23.28
N ILE A 108 3.63 -3.55 23.52
CA ILE A 108 2.30 -3.09 23.15
C ILE A 108 2.35 -2.62 21.69
N PRO A 109 1.48 -3.11 20.80
CA PRO A 109 1.41 -2.64 19.43
C PRO A 109 0.70 -1.27 19.38
N VAL A 110 1.37 -0.24 19.91
CA VAL A 110 0.83 1.13 19.99
C VAL A 110 0.46 1.69 18.62
N TRP A 111 1.06 1.14 17.56
CA TRP A 111 0.78 1.50 16.18
C TRP A 111 -0.62 1.13 15.69
N GLU A 112 -1.24 0.08 16.22
CA GLU A 112 -2.64 -0.28 15.92
C GLU A 112 -3.62 0.82 16.37
N PHE A 113 -3.19 1.64 17.32
CA PHE A 113 -3.96 2.76 17.86
C PHE A 113 -3.49 4.11 17.32
N ALA A 114 -2.68 4.13 16.26
CA ALA A 114 -2.11 5.37 15.72
C ALA A 114 -3.20 6.36 15.30
N ASP A 115 -4.26 5.93 14.60
CA ASP A 115 -5.38 6.82 14.22
C ASP A 115 -6.05 7.44 15.47
N LEU A 116 -6.28 6.63 16.50
CA LEU A 116 -6.94 7.06 17.73
C LEU A 116 -6.07 8.04 18.54
N VAL A 117 -4.77 7.76 18.65
CA VAL A 117 -3.83 8.57 19.46
C VAL A 117 -3.41 9.84 18.72
N LEU A 118 -3.07 9.72 17.43
CA LEU A 118 -2.58 10.83 16.61
C LEU A 118 -3.72 11.69 16.07
N GLY A 119 -4.97 11.23 16.17
CA GLY A 119 -6.15 11.99 15.82
C GLY A 119 -6.24 13.36 16.51
N ALA A 120 -5.68 13.51 17.72
CA ALA A 120 -5.58 14.81 18.41
C ALA A 120 -4.79 15.88 17.64
N PHE A 121 -3.89 15.46 16.75
CA PHE A 121 -3.06 16.33 15.93
C PHE A 121 -3.54 16.40 14.48
N ASN A 122 -4.69 15.78 14.15
CA ASN A 122 -5.22 15.68 12.80
C ASN A 122 -6.45 16.59 12.66
N ASP A 123 -7.63 16.04 12.44
CA ASP A 123 -8.86 16.82 12.33
C ASP A 123 -9.68 16.84 13.63
N LYS A 124 -10.81 17.56 13.58
CA LYS A 124 -11.72 17.71 14.72
C LYS A 124 -12.35 16.39 15.16
N ASP A 125 -12.51 15.44 14.25
CA ASP A 125 -13.13 14.16 14.56
C ASP A 125 -12.13 13.22 15.23
N GLY A 126 -10.87 13.20 14.77
CA GLY A 126 -9.74 12.57 15.45
C GLY A 126 -9.54 13.13 16.86
N GLY A 127 -9.62 14.45 17.02
CA GLY A 127 -9.55 15.11 18.33
C GLY A 127 -10.62 14.60 19.31
N LYS A 128 -11.89 14.54 18.90
CA LYS A 128 -12.97 14.03 19.75
C LYS A 128 -12.77 12.57 20.14
N ARG A 129 -12.28 11.73 19.22
CA ARG A 129 -11.97 10.33 19.51
C ARG A 129 -10.89 10.23 20.60
N PHE A 130 -9.83 11.03 20.49
CA PHE A 130 -8.79 11.09 21.51
C PHE A 130 -9.31 11.60 22.87
N GLU A 131 -10.13 12.67 22.89
CA GLU A 131 -10.76 13.17 24.13
C GLU A 131 -11.54 12.08 24.85
N SER A 132 -12.30 11.27 24.10
CA SER A 132 -13.07 10.16 24.66
C SER A 132 -12.19 9.06 25.26
N LEU A 133 -11.03 8.78 24.66
CA LEU A 133 -10.08 7.78 25.15
C LEU A 133 -9.35 8.25 26.41
N ALA A 134 -8.75 9.44 26.34
CA ALA A 134 -7.86 9.94 27.39
C ALA A 134 -8.61 10.65 28.52
N SER A 135 -9.93 10.88 28.38
CA SER A 135 -10.74 11.67 29.32
C SER A 135 -10.15 13.07 29.56
N VAL A 136 -9.64 13.70 28.50
CA VAL A 136 -9.04 15.04 28.51
C VAL A 136 -9.88 16.00 27.68
N ARG A 137 -9.66 17.31 27.85
CA ARG A 137 -10.23 18.37 27.02
C ARG A 137 -9.13 18.99 26.16
N LEU A 138 -9.23 18.86 24.85
CA LEU A 138 -8.22 19.39 23.93
C LEU A 138 -8.37 20.90 23.71
N GLU A 139 -9.50 21.50 24.08
CA GLU A 139 -9.70 22.96 24.09
C GLU A 139 -8.67 23.71 24.96
N GLU A 140 -8.06 23.03 25.93
CA GLU A 140 -7.02 23.57 26.82
C GLU A 140 -5.60 23.38 26.26
N GLY A 141 -5.45 22.66 25.14
CA GLY A 141 -4.16 22.36 24.51
C GLY A 141 -3.79 23.37 23.42
N GLU A 142 -2.52 23.76 23.38
CA GLU A 142 -1.96 24.58 22.29
C GLU A 142 -1.43 23.70 21.16
N ASN A 143 -1.53 24.19 19.91
CA ASN A 143 -0.99 23.53 18.70
C ASN A 143 -1.55 22.13 18.44
N LEU A 144 -2.84 21.91 18.74
CA LEU A 144 -3.58 20.70 18.40
C LEU A 144 -4.45 20.92 17.16
N GLY A 145 -4.59 19.87 16.36
CA GLY A 145 -5.32 19.87 15.11
C GLY A 145 -4.60 20.55 13.93
N LEU A 146 -5.05 20.22 12.72
CA LEU A 146 -4.64 20.78 11.44
C LEU A 146 -5.82 21.45 10.75
N ASP A 147 -5.57 22.61 10.16
CA ASP A 147 -6.57 23.36 9.40
C ASP A 147 -6.32 23.23 7.89
N GLY A 148 -7.32 22.72 7.16
CA GLY A 148 -7.29 22.63 5.69
C GLY A 148 -6.32 21.58 5.13
N ALA A 149 -5.78 20.71 5.97
CA ALA A 149 -5.02 19.52 5.61
C ALA A 149 -5.18 18.48 6.72
N GLY A 150 -4.87 17.22 6.41
CA GLY A 150 -4.87 16.13 7.36
C GLY A 150 -3.93 15.02 6.90
N PHE A 151 -3.76 14.00 7.73
CA PHE A 151 -3.01 12.80 7.40
C PHE A 151 -3.83 11.56 7.73
N ASP A 152 -3.56 10.48 6.99
CA ASP A 152 -3.99 9.13 7.35
C ASP A 152 -2.72 8.29 7.53
N ILE A 153 -2.66 7.53 8.61
CA ILE A 153 -1.47 6.79 9.02
C ILE A 153 -1.84 5.34 9.23
N LYS A 154 -1.20 4.49 8.44
CA LYS A 154 -1.18 3.04 8.63
C LYS A 154 0.26 2.61 8.89
N ILE A 155 0.50 2.03 10.05
CA ILE A 155 1.81 1.52 10.44
C ILE A 155 1.69 -0.01 10.47
N VAL A 156 2.53 -0.68 9.70
CA VAL A 156 2.53 -2.12 9.58
C VAL A 156 3.85 -2.67 10.10
N ASP A 157 3.77 -3.76 10.85
CA ASP A 157 4.94 -4.51 11.27
C ASP A 157 5.48 -5.32 10.07
N GLU A 158 6.68 -5.02 9.59
CA GLU A 158 7.32 -5.79 8.51
C GLU A 158 7.86 -7.15 9.00
N ASP A 159 8.23 -7.26 10.27
CA ASP A 159 8.63 -8.56 10.86
C ASP A 159 7.42 -9.49 11.06
N SER A 160 6.20 -9.04 10.75
CA SER A 160 5.00 -9.88 10.68
C SER A 160 4.90 -10.71 9.38
N LYS A 161 5.83 -10.52 8.44
CA LYS A 161 5.82 -11.12 7.10
C LYS A 161 7.08 -11.94 6.84
N ILE A 162 7.03 -12.80 5.82
CA ILE A 162 8.17 -13.61 5.39
C ILE A 162 9.14 -12.72 4.61
N ASN A 163 10.35 -12.55 5.14
CA ASN A 163 11.37 -11.73 4.50
C ASN A 163 12.10 -12.51 3.40
N VAL A 164 12.00 -12.03 2.16
CA VAL A 164 12.63 -12.66 0.97
C VAL A 164 14.07 -12.20 0.72
N ASN A 165 14.57 -11.22 1.48
CA ASN A 165 15.94 -10.72 1.39
C ASN A 165 16.96 -11.49 2.24
N LEU A 166 16.54 -12.50 3.00
CA LEU A 166 17.49 -13.26 3.84
C LEU A 166 18.62 -13.95 3.05
N PRO A 167 18.41 -14.49 1.82
CA PRO A 167 19.49 -15.11 1.07
C PRO A 167 20.64 -14.14 0.70
N ALA A 168 20.40 -12.83 0.70
CA ALA A 168 21.45 -11.81 0.50
C ALA A 168 22.58 -11.87 1.55
N LYS A 169 22.39 -12.59 2.67
CA LYS A 169 23.46 -12.89 3.63
C LYS A 169 24.54 -13.81 3.08
N GLY A 170 24.23 -14.58 2.02
CA GLY A 170 25.16 -15.52 1.37
C GLY A 170 25.44 -16.79 2.18
N ASP A 171 24.59 -17.12 3.15
CA ASP A 171 24.69 -18.35 3.94
C ASP A 171 23.58 -19.36 3.56
N ALA A 172 23.94 -20.64 3.51
CA ALA A 172 23.04 -21.71 3.12
C ALA A 172 21.80 -21.82 4.03
N PHE A 173 21.91 -21.45 5.30
CA PHE A 173 20.78 -21.50 6.22
C PHE A 173 19.70 -20.48 5.83
N SER A 174 20.10 -19.25 5.50
CA SER A 174 19.19 -18.20 5.04
C SER A 174 18.55 -18.53 3.68
N GLN A 175 19.30 -19.12 2.75
CA GLN A 175 18.78 -19.63 1.47
C GLN A 175 17.72 -20.72 1.70
N VAL A 176 18.06 -21.79 2.44
CA VAL A 176 17.14 -22.91 2.73
C VAL A 176 15.90 -22.43 3.49
N ARG A 177 16.07 -21.53 4.45
CA ARG A 177 14.96 -20.99 5.23
C ARG A 177 13.97 -20.24 4.35
N THR A 178 14.47 -19.37 3.48
CA THR A 178 13.63 -18.56 2.58
C THR A 178 12.99 -19.43 1.52
N GLY A 179 13.76 -20.33 0.91
CA GLY A 179 13.28 -21.28 -0.08
C GLY A 179 12.15 -22.16 0.46
N THR A 180 12.30 -22.73 1.66
CA THR A 180 11.25 -23.56 2.26
C THR A 180 9.99 -22.76 2.59
N ALA A 181 10.14 -21.51 3.03
CA ALA A 181 9.00 -20.64 3.30
C ALA A 181 8.23 -20.28 2.01
N ILE A 182 8.95 -19.90 0.95
CA ILE A 182 8.35 -19.61 -0.37
C ILE A 182 7.69 -20.86 -0.93
N ALA A 183 8.39 -22.00 -0.92
CA ALA A 183 7.88 -23.30 -1.33
C ALA A 183 6.56 -23.65 -0.64
N THR A 184 6.49 -23.44 0.68
CA THR A 184 5.28 -23.70 1.47
C THR A 184 4.17 -22.71 1.14
N LEU A 185 4.49 -21.43 0.94
CA LEU A 185 3.50 -20.41 0.59
C LEU A 185 2.79 -20.72 -0.74
N ILE A 186 3.52 -21.27 -1.72
CA ILE A 186 3.02 -21.54 -3.08
C ILE A 186 2.57 -23.00 -3.30
N SER A 187 2.65 -23.86 -2.29
CA SER A 187 2.41 -25.31 -2.44
C SER A 187 0.94 -25.71 -2.60
N GLY A 188 0.00 -24.81 -2.31
CA GLY A 188 -1.43 -25.11 -2.35
C GLY A 188 -1.88 -25.64 -3.73
N LEU A 189 -2.61 -26.76 -3.73
CA LEU A 189 -3.11 -27.42 -4.94
C LEU A 189 -4.01 -26.49 -5.77
N GLN A 190 -4.73 -25.56 -5.11
CA GLN A 190 -5.53 -24.55 -5.80
C GLN A 190 -4.70 -23.63 -6.72
N TYR A 191 -3.38 -23.61 -6.55
CA TYR A 191 -2.46 -22.80 -7.34
C TYR A 191 -1.74 -23.58 -8.44
N ASP A 192 -2.02 -24.88 -8.63
CA ASP A 192 -1.34 -25.72 -9.63
C ASP A 192 -1.39 -25.11 -11.04
N ALA A 193 -2.56 -24.60 -11.43
CA ALA A 193 -2.76 -23.97 -12.72
C ALA A 193 -1.85 -22.74 -12.96
N LEU A 194 -1.35 -22.08 -11.91
CA LEU A 194 -0.43 -20.95 -12.05
C LEU A 194 0.98 -21.39 -12.47
N PHE A 195 1.34 -22.65 -12.26
CA PHE A 195 2.68 -23.19 -12.50
C PHE A 195 2.73 -24.26 -13.60
N GLU A 196 1.59 -24.68 -14.13
CA GLU A 196 1.45 -25.67 -15.20
C GLU A 196 1.26 -25.05 -16.60
N ASN A 197 1.01 -23.75 -16.66
CA ASN A 197 0.82 -23.03 -17.91
C ASN A 197 2.10 -22.31 -18.34
N ARG A 198 2.14 -21.91 -19.61
CA ARG A 198 3.22 -21.05 -20.11
C ARG A 198 3.02 -19.63 -19.61
N ASP A 199 4.13 -19.00 -19.27
CA ASP A 199 4.20 -17.59 -18.93
C ASP A 199 3.93 -16.72 -20.16
N ALA A 200 3.71 -15.42 -19.94
CA ALA A 200 3.48 -14.45 -21.01
C ALA A 200 4.66 -14.31 -22.00
N ASP A 201 5.86 -14.68 -21.57
CA ASP A 201 7.08 -14.73 -22.39
C ASP A 201 7.24 -16.06 -23.17
N GLY A 202 6.26 -16.96 -23.06
CA GLY A 202 6.23 -18.27 -23.72
C GLY A 202 7.09 -19.34 -23.03
N GLN A 203 7.79 -19.02 -21.95
CA GLN A 203 8.55 -19.98 -21.16
C GLN A 203 7.65 -20.77 -20.22
N PHE A 204 8.20 -21.83 -19.65
CA PHE A 204 7.56 -22.60 -18.60
C PHE A 204 8.32 -22.35 -17.30
N THR A 205 7.61 -21.95 -16.25
CA THR A 205 8.17 -21.74 -14.92
C THR A 205 7.33 -22.49 -13.90
N ASP A 206 7.85 -23.63 -13.46
CA ASP A 206 7.26 -24.37 -12.34
C ASP A 206 7.58 -23.69 -10.99
N ARG A 207 6.96 -24.21 -9.93
CA ARG A 207 7.15 -23.74 -8.55
C ARG A 207 8.62 -23.72 -8.12
N GLN A 208 9.37 -24.75 -8.52
CA GLN A 208 10.75 -24.90 -8.12
C GLN A 208 11.62 -23.85 -8.81
N ALA A 209 11.41 -23.62 -10.11
CA ALA A 209 12.11 -22.62 -10.89
C ALA A 209 11.82 -21.21 -10.37
N MET A 210 10.56 -20.88 -10.07
CA MET A 210 10.22 -19.57 -9.49
C MET A 210 10.84 -19.38 -8.11
N CYS A 211 10.72 -20.38 -7.23
CA CYS A 211 11.29 -20.31 -5.88
C CYS A 211 12.82 -20.19 -5.92
N SER A 212 13.49 -20.93 -6.81
CA SER A 212 14.95 -20.85 -6.99
C SER A 212 15.35 -19.49 -7.53
N ALA A 213 14.62 -18.96 -8.53
CA ALA A 213 14.87 -17.64 -9.09
C ALA A 213 14.73 -16.51 -8.06
N LEU A 214 13.85 -16.64 -7.06
CA LEU A 214 13.73 -15.69 -5.94
C LEU A 214 14.97 -15.71 -5.03
N ILE A 215 15.55 -16.88 -4.79
CA ILE A 215 16.78 -17.02 -4.01
C ILE A 215 17.95 -16.42 -4.81
N ASP A 216 18.14 -16.90 -6.05
CA ASP A 216 19.18 -16.50 -7.02
C ASP A 216 19.19 -15.02 -7.36
N TRP A 217 18.07 -14.32 -7.15
CA TRP A 217 18.01 -12.87 -7.36
C TRP A 217 18.77 -12.11 -6.28
N THR A 218 18.77 -12.64 -5.06
CA THR A 218 19.22 -11.92 -3.86
C THR A 218 20.56 -12.39 -3.33
N ASP A 219 20.90 -13.66 -3.51
CA ASP A 219 22.16 -14.19 -3.00
C ASP A 219 23.36 -13.72 -3.85
N PRO A 220 24.54 -13.56 -3.22
CA PRO A 220 25.68 -12.94 -3.89
C PRO A 220 26.48 -13.89 -4.78
N ASP A 221 26.14 -15.19 -4.80
CA ASP A 221 26.91 -16.19 -5.54
C ASP A 221 26.46 -16.31 -7.02
N GLN A 222 26.99 -17.32 -7.73
CA GLN A 222 26.73 -17.54 -9.16
C GLN A 222 26.26 -18.99 -9.44
N GLN A 223 25.83 -19.71 -8.40
CA GLN A 223 25.45 -21.12 -8.45
C GLN A 223 23.94 -21.25 -8.26
N ALA A 224 23.24 -21.80 -9.26
CA ALA A 224 21.78 -21.86 -9.20
C ALA A 224 21.32 -22.53 -7.93
N ALA A 225 20.53 -21.81 -7.15
CA ALA A 225 19.84 -22.34 -6.01
C ALA A 225 18.91 -23.45 -6.47
N VAL A 226 18.75 -24.44 -5.60
CA VAL A 226 17.78 -25.50 -5.78
C VAL A 226 16.79 -25.38 -4.63
N CYS A 227 15.68 -24.70 -4.88
CA CYS A 227 14.59 -24.64 -3.92
C CYS A 227 13.92 -26.02 -3.81
N GLN A 228 14.09 -26.68 -2.68
CA GLN A 228 13.59 -28.03 -2.46
C GLN A 228 12.08 -28.00 -2.14
N LEU A 229 11.28 -28.57 -3.04
CA LEU A 229 9.84 -28.81 -2.83
C LEU A 229 9.67 -30.24 -2.28
N GLY A 230 9.86 -30.43 -0.98
CA GLY A 230 9.74 -31.74 -0.33
C GLY A 230 11.02 -32.60 -0.42
N SER A 231 10.86 -33.92 -0.36
CA SER A 231 11.94 -34.89 -0.20
C SER A 231 12.18 -35.73 -1.46
N ASP A 232 12.40 -35.12 -2.64
CA ASP A 232 13.07 -35.90 -3.70
C ASP A 232 13.83 -35.12 -4.79
N THR A 233 15.01 -35.68 -5.06
CA THR A 233 15.96 -35.47 -6.16
C THR A 233 16.52 -34.08 -6.44
N ALA A 234 17.82 -33.94 -6.13
CA ALA A 234 18.71 -32.91 -6.64
C ALA A 234 18.64 -32.83 -8.17
N GLN A 235 18.10 -31.74 -8.69
CA GLN A 235 18.29 -31.35 -10.08
C GLN A 235 19.59 -30.57 -10.23
N THR A 236 20.24 -30.74 -11.39
CA THR A 236 21.53 -30.13 -11.70
C THR A 236 21.33 -28.63 -11.95
N ALA A 237 21.98 -27.80 -11.14
CA ALA A 237 22.05 -26.36 -11.34
C ALA A 237 22.58 -26.03 -12.76
N ALA A 238 21.72 -25.45 -13.60
CA ALA A 238 22.17 -24.82 -14.84
C ALA A 238 22.88 -23.50 -14.48
N PRO A 239 23.81 -22.99 -15.33
CA PRO A 239 24.38 -21.66 -15.13
C PRO A 239 23.26 -20.61 -15.05
N GLU A 240 23.23 -19.88 -13.94
CA GLU A 240 22.12 -19.02 -13.53
C GLU A 240 21.83 -17.86 -14.48
N ASP A 241 22.87 -17.33 -15.13
CA ASP A 241 22.83 -16.08 -15.90
C ASP A 241 22.34 -16.22 -17.34
N SER A 242 21.64 -17.30 -17.70
CA SER A 242 21.19 -17.50 -19.07
C SER A 242 19.74 -17.12 -19.32
N PHE A 243 18.86 -17.19 -18.31
CA PHE A 243 17.41 -17.07 -18.52
C PHE A 243 17.00 -15.68 -19.04
N TYR A 244 17.32 -14.61 -18.31
CA TYR A 244 16.86 -13.26 -18.61
C TYR A 244 17.35 -12.78 -19.99
N GLN A 245 18.60 -13.06 -20.32
CA GLN A 245 19.22 -12.73 -21.60
C GLN A 245 18.66 -13.59 -22.73
N GLN A 246 18.33 -14.87 -22.47
CA GLN A 246 17.74 -15.79 -23.45
C GLN A 246 16.36 -15.29 -23.93
N ILE A 247 15.56 -14.72 -23.03
CA ILE A 247 14.26 -14.11 -23.39
C ILE A 247 14.39 -12.64 -23.83
N GLY A 248 15.61 -12.14 -24.01
CA GLY A 248 15.89 -10.81 -24.58
C GLY A 248 15.78 -9.64 -23.61
N LEU A 249 15.74 -9.90 -22.30
CA LEU A 249 15.76 -8.85 -21.28
C LEU A 249 17.17 -8.26 -21.15
N LYS A 250 17.24 -6.94 -20.95
CA LYS A 250 18.50 -6.20 -20.86
C LYS A 250 19.13 -6.21 -19.47
N TYR A 251 18.34 -6.56 -18.47
CA TYR A 251 18.80 -6.63 -17.09
C TYR A 251 19.28 -8.05 -16.76
N VAL A 252 20.06 -8.12 -15.69
CA VAL A 252 20.53 -9.36 -15.09
C VAL A 252 20.01 -9.42 -13.66
N ARG A 253 20.18 -10.56 -13.00
CA ARG A 253 19.87 -10.70 -11.57
C ARG A 253 20.69 -9.70 -10.77
N LYS A 254 20.14 -9.30 -9.63
CA LYS A 254 20.75 -8.25 -8.81
C LYS A 254 21.93 -8.79 -7.98
N ASN A 255 21.85 -10.04 -7.55
CA ASN A 255 22.76 -10.70 -6.61
C ASN A 255 22.97 -9.86 -5.34
N ALA A 256 21.88 -9.21 -4.90
CA ALA A 256 21.82 -8.37 -3.72
C ALA A 256 20.37 -8.23 -3.26
N ALA A 257 20.19 -7.75 -2.02
CA ALA A 257 18.87 -7.49 -1.47
C ALA A 257 18.00 -6.61 -2.39
N PHE A 258 16.72 -6.95 -2.46
CA PHE A 258 15.67 -6.12 -3.05
C PHE A 258 15.60 -4.76 -2.33
N ASP A 259 15.57 -3.67 -3.08
CA ASP A 259 15.40 -2.32 -2.53
C ASP A 259 13.92 -1.96 -2.33
N SER A 260 13.05 -2.55 -3.15
CA SER A 260 11.61 -2.36 -3.11
C SER A 260 10.87 -3.66 -3.40
N LEU A 261 9.60 -3.73 -3.01
CA LEU A 261 8.77 -4.91 -3.24
C LEU A 261 8.53 -5.15 -4.74
N GLU A 262 8.49 -4.08 -5.52
CA GLU A 262 8.24 -4.10 -6.97
C GLU A 262 9.36 -4.78 -7.75
N GLU A 263 10.59 -4.82 -7.22
CA GLU A 263 11.70 -5.55 -7.85
C GLU A 263 11.41 -7.06 -7.95
N LEU A 264 10.52 -7.61 -7.11
CA LEU A 264 10.07 -9.00 -7.26
C LEU A 264 9.47 -9.28 -8.64
N ARG A 265 8.88 -8.27 -9.31
CA ARG A 265 8.32 -8.40 -10.67
C ARG A 265 9.38 -8.67 -11.74
N LEU A 266 10.65 -8.42 -11.43
CA LEU A 266 11.75 -8.72 -12.35
C LEU A 266 12.17 -10.19 -12.29
N VAL A 267 11.74 -10.91 -11.25
CA VAL A 267 12.09 -12.31 -11.03
C VAL A 267 11.29 -13.21 -11.97
N ARG A 268 11.96 -14.22 -12.53
CA ARG A 268 11.34 -15.25 -13.37
C ARG A 268 10.09 -15.84 -12.70
N GLY A 269 9.00 -15.92 -13.44
CA GLY A 269 7.72 -16.49 -12.99
C GLY A 269 6.85 -15.54 -12.19
N MET A 270 7.29 -14.31 -11.88
CA MET A 270 6.46 -13.33 -11.15
C MET A 270 5.43 -12.66 -12.08
N SER A 271 4.41 -13.41 -12.50
CA SER A 271 3.27 -12.89 -13.26
C SER A 271 2.32 -12.05 -12.40
N ASP A 272 1.39 -11.32 -13.03
CA ASP A 272 0.36 -10.56 -12.31
C ASP A 272 -0.53 -11.48 -11.45
N ASP A 273 -0.81 -12.70 -11.91
CA ASP A 273 -1.58 -13.68 -11.15
C ASP A 273 -0.79 -14.19 -9.93
N ILE A 274 0.51 -14.45 -10.08
CA ILE A 274 1.40 -14.80 -8.96
C ILE A 274 1.46 -13.64 -7.95
N TRP A 275 1.62 -12.41 -8.43
CA TRP A 275 1.63 -11.21 -7.60
C TRP A 275 0.34 -11.08 -6.78
N ALA A 276 -0.81 -11.20 -7.44
CA ALA A 276 -2.14 -11.08 -6.84
C ALA A 276 -2.52 -12.26 -5.93
N ASN A 277 -1.75 -13.34 -5.89
CA ASN A 277 -2.00 -14.45 -4.96
C ASN A 277 -1.00 -14.46 -3.79
N PHE A 278 0.28 -14.15 -4.04
CA PHE A 278 1.35 -14.40 -3.08
C PHE A 278 2.09 -13.16 -2.60
N VAL A 279 1.97 -12.02 -3.28
CA VAL A 279 2.67 -10.78 -2.87
C VAL A 279 1.66 -9.76 -2.32
N GLU A 280 0.60 -9.46 -3.07
CA GLU A 280 -0.44 -8.51 -2.71
C GLU A 280 -1.86 -9.04 -3.00
N PRO A 281 -2.35 -9.99 -2.19
CA PRO A 281 -3.67 -10.60 -2.40
C PRO A 281 -4.85 -9.64 -2.26
N ASP A 282 -4.71 -8.58 -1.47
CA ASP A 282 -5.79 -7.66 -1.13
C ASP A 282 -5.56 -6.23 -1.69
N GLY A 283 -5.01 -6.12 -2.91
CA GLY A 283 -5.09 -4.89 -3.71
C GLY A 283 -4.48 -3.63 -3.07
N GLY A 284 -3.39 -3.77 -2.31
CA GLY A 284 -2.65 -2.66 -1.69
C GLY A 284 -2.73 -2.60 -0.16
N GLU A 285 -3.45 -3.52 0.50
CA GLU A 285 -3.45 -3.62 1.95
C GLU A 285 -2.15 -4.25 2.49
N ALA A 286 -1.19 -3.38 2.86
CA ALA A 286 0.14 -3.79 3.29
C ALA A 286 0.16 -4.79 4.47
N GLU A 287 -0.82 -4.75 5.38
CA GLU A 287 -0.89 -5.66 6.54
C GLU A 287 -1.28 -7.10 6.18
N LYS A 288 -1.92 -7.29 5.03
CA LYS A 288 -2.36 -8.61 4.56
C LYS A 288 -1.32 -9.30 3.69
N ARG A 289 -0.29 -8.59 3.24
CA ARG A 289 0.82 -9.16 2.47
C ARG A 289 1.51 -10.27 3.29
N PRO A 290 1.75 -11.47 2.72
CA PRO A 290 2.48 -12.53 3.42
C PRO A 290 4.01 -12.38 3.29
N LEU A 291 4.49 -11.59 2.32
CA LEU A 291 5.91 -11.38 2.02
C LEU A 291 6.35 -9.93 2.30
N THR A 292 7.65 -9.76 2.55
CA THR A 292 8.32 -8.46 2.67
C THR A 292 9.76 -8.52 2.16
N VAL A 293 10.30 -7.37 1.77
CA VAL A 293 11.74 -7.19 1.51
C VAL A 293 12.43 -6.46 2.68
N TRP A 294 11.69 -6.09 3.72
CA TRP A 294 12.17 -5.36 4.89
C TRP A 294 12.13 -6.24 6.15
N GLY A 295 12.79 -5.80 7.22
CA GLY A 295 12.77 -6.50 8.52
C GLY A 295 14.04 -7.27 8.86
N GLN A 296 14.07 -7.87 10.06
CA GLN A 296 15.22 -8.56 10.65
C GLN A 296 15.29 -10.04 10.24
N GLY A 297 14.19 -10.58 9.70
CA GLY A 297 14.08 -11.96 9.30
C GLY A 297 13.54 -12.89 10.38
N GLU A 298 13.26 -12.41 11.58
CA GLU A 298 12.47 -13.16 12.57
C GLU A 298 10.99 -12.84 12.39
N LEU A 299 10.10 -13.83 12.51
CA LEU A 299 8.66 -13.61 12.38
C LEU A 299 8.08 -13.21 13.74
N ASN A 300 7.46 -12.04 13.82
CA ASN A 300 6.66 -11.62 14.96
C ASN A 300 5.31 -12.35 14.95
N VAL A 301 5.22 -13.43 15.74
CA VAL A 301 4.03 -14.29 15.81
C VAL A 301 2.76 -13.58 16.31
N ASN A 302 2.91 -12.49 17.05
CA ASN A 302 1.77 -11.75 17.59
C ASN A 302 1.07 -10.92 16.51
N THR A 303 1.81 -10.36 15.56
CA THR A 303 1.31 -9.50 14.49
C THR A 303 1.17 -10.21 13.15
N ALA A 304 1.92 -11.29 12.91
CA ALA A 304 1.92 -12.02 11.64
C ALA A 304 0.53 -12.45 11.18
N ASN A 305 0.18 -12.25 9.91
CA ASN A 305 -1.10 -12.71 9.40
C ASN A 305 -1.20 -14.26 9.48
N ALA A 306 -2.42 -14.78 9.35
CA ALA A 306 -2.64 -16.23 9.49
C ALA A 306 -1.86 -17.05 8.44
N GLN A 307 -1.67 -16.51 7.23
CA GLN A 307 -0.93 -17.15 6.15
C GLN A 307 0.58 -17.26 6.45
N ALA A 308 1.22 -16.19 6.93
CA ALA A 308 2.63 -16.18 7.30
C ALA A 308 2.89 -17.09 8.51
N LEU A 309 1.96 -17.09 9.48
CA LEU A 309 2.01 -18.04 10.60
C LEU A 309 1.93 -19.49 10.11
N TRP A 310 0.93 -19.80 9.28
CA TRP A 310 0.77 -21.14 8.70
C TRP A 310 2.05 -21.59 7.99
N THR A 311 2.61 -20.71 7.15
CA THR A 311 3.82 -20.97 6.37
C THR A 311 5.01 -21.31 7.28
N ILE A 312 5.28 -20.48 8.29
CA ILE A 312 6.39 -20.71 9.22
C ILE A 312 6.15 -21.95 10.09
N ILE A 313 4.92 -22.21 10.53
CA ILE A 313 4.64 -23.42 11.30
C ILE A 313 4.91 -24.67 10.45
N CYS A 314 4.41 -24.70 9.22
CA CYS A 314 4.55 -25.83 8.32
C CYS A 314 5.99 -26.07 7.85
N GLN A 315 6.80 -25.01 7.77
CA GLN A 315 8.24 -25.14 7.55
C GLN A 315 8.94 -26.00 8.63
N TYR A 316 8.51 -25.90 9.90
CA TYR A 316 9.15 -26.59 11.02
C TYR A 316 8.36 -27.80 11.56
N ALA A 317 7.14 -28.01 11.06
CA ALA A 317 6.32 -29.16 11.44
C ALA A 317 6.91 -30.48 10.91
N VAL A 318 6.62 -31.58 11.59
CA VAL A 318 6.94 -32.93 11.09
C VAL A 318 6.16 -33.22 9.80
N GLU A 319 6.70 -34.12 8.98
CA GLU A 319 6.05 -34.53 7.73
C GLU A 319 4.64 -35.05 7.98
N ASN A 320 3.74 -34.82 7.02
CA ASN A 320 2.31 -35.20 7.08
C ASN A 320 1.54 -34.58 8.25
N THR A 321 2.01 -33.46 8.81
CA THR A 321 1.17 -32.67 9.74
C THR A 321 -0.10 -32.24 8.99
N PRO A 322 -1.33 -32.55 9.50
CA PRO A 322 -2.56 -32.40 8.74
C PRO A 322 -2.76 -31.00 8.14
N MET A 323 -2.64 -29.94 8.95
CA MET A 323 -2.78 -28.57 8.47
C MET A 323 -1.74 -28.15 7.42
N CYS A 324 -0.65 -28.90 7.25
CA CYS A 324 0.43 -28.61 6.29
C CYS A 324 0.35 -29.46 5.02
N SER A 325 -0.49 -30.49 5.01
CA SER A 325 -0.60 -31.46 3.93
C SER A 325 -2.00 -31.54 3.33
N ASP A 326 -3.03 -31.20 4.11
CA ASP A 326 -4.43 -31.16 3.69
C ASP A 326 -4.89 -29.70 3.49
N PRO A 327 -5.36 -29.32 2.28
CA PRO A 327 -5.89 -27.99 2.00
C PRO A 327 -7.07 -27.58 2.89
N GLU A 328 -7.96 -28.50 3.27
CA GLU A 328 -9.11 -28.17 4.11
C GLU A 328 -8.67 -27.80 5.52
N GLU A 329 -7.72 -28.54 6.09
CA GLU A 329 -7.13 -28.25 7.40
C GLU A 329 -6.29 -26.96 7.38
N ALA A 330 -5.60 -26.67 6.26
CA ALA A 330 -4.90 -25.40 6.08
C ALA A 330 -5.88 -24.20 6.10
N ILE A 331 -6.98 -24.28 5.34
CA ILE A 331 -8.04 -23.26 5.34
C ILE A 331 -8.66 -23.12 6.73
N HIS A 332 -8.91 -24.23 7.41
CA HIS A 332 -9.45 -24.22 8.77
C HIS A 332 -8.52 -23.51 9.75
N PHE A 333 -7.21 -23.80 9.71
CA PHE A 333 -6.20 -23.09 10.50
C PHE A 333 -6.21 -21.58 10.22
N ILE A 334 -6.17 -21.18 8.94
CA ILE A 334 -6.16 -19.77 8.54
C ILE A 334 -7.40 -19.05 9.07
N SER A 335 -8.57 -19.68 8.97
CA SER A 335 -9.85 -19.14 9.47
C SER A 335 -9.84 -18.96 10.99
N VAL A 336 -9.43 -19.99 11.75
CA VAL A 336 -9.40 -19.95 13.22
C VAL A 336 -8.43 -18.86 13.71
N VAL A 337 -7.23 -18.78 13.14
CA VAL A 337 -6.23 -17.78 13.55
C VAL A 337 -6.68 -16.37 13.18
N SER A 338 -7.28 -16.17 12.00
CA SER A 338 -7.82 -14.87 11.59
C SER A 338 -8.95 -14.42 12.53
N MET A 339 -9.85 -15.33 12.91
CA MET A 339 -10.92 -15.04 13.88
C MET A 339 -10.35 -14.64 15.25
N LEU A 340 -9.36 -15.37 15.76
CA LEU A 340 -8.75 -15.09 17.05
C LEU A 340 -8.03 -13.73 17.06
N LYS A 341 -7.30 -13.40 15.99
CA LYS A 341 -6.64 -12.09 15.85
C LYS A 341 -7.65 -10.94 15.76
N GLY A 342 -8.76 -11.15 15.05
CA GLY A 342 -9.86 -10.18 15.02
C GLY A 342 -10.45 -9.93 16.41
N PHE A 343 -10.66 -11.00 17.19
CA PHE A 343 -11.19 -10.88 18.55
C PHE A 343 -10.21 -10.18 19.51
N THR A 344 -8.90 -10.42 19.37
CA THR A 344 -7.91 -9.81 20.28
C THR A 344 -7.58 -8.37 19.94
N SER A 345 -8.02 -7.86 18.77
CA SER A 345 -7.85 -6.44 18.37
C SER A 345 -6.41 -5.95 18.57
N GLY A 346 -5.44 -6.75 18.09
CA GLY A 346 -4.02 -6.44 18.21
C GLY A 346 -3.39 -6.78 19.57
N VAL A 347 -4.15 -7.20 20.59
CA VAL A 347 -3.56 -7.63 21.86
C VAL A 347 -2.68 -8.88 21.61
N PRO A 348 -1.38 -8.82 21.96
CA PRO A 348 -0.46 -9.95 21.82
C PRO A 348 -0.95 -11.20 22.56
N LEU A 349 -0.94 -12.33 21.87
CA LEU A 349 -1.36 -13.63 22.41
C LEU A 349 -0.21 -14.33 23.15
N PHE A 350 1.02 -14.12 22.69
CA PHE A 350 2.18 -14.88 23.12
C PHE A 350 3.23 -13.98 23.75
N ASN A 351 3.60 -14.30 24.99
CA ASN A 351 4.62 -13.57 25.75
C ASN A 351 6.06 -13.97 25.38
N SER A 352 6.25 -15.01 24.57
CA SER A 352 7.56 -15.48 24.11
C SER A 352 7.42 -16.46 22.93
N PRO A 353 8.48 -16.66 22.13
CA PRO A 353 8.50 -17.69 21.09
C PRO A 353 8.15 -19.09 21.62
N LYS A 354 8.69 -19.46 22.79
CA LYS A 354 8.37 -20.73 23.46
C LYS A 354 6.90 -20.83 23.87
N GLY A 355 6.28 -19.71 24.24
CA GLY A 355 4.84 -19.63 24.54
C GLY A 355 4.00 -19.97 23.30
N PHE A 356 4.37 -19.44 22.14
CA PHE A 356 3.75 -19.77 20.86
C PHE A 356 3.93 -21.25 20.48
N ILE A 357 5.16 -21.76 20.53
CA ILE A 357 5.45 -23.18 20.23
C ILE A 357 4.66 -24.11 21.14
N ASN A 358 4.59 -23.80 22.44
CA ASN A 358 3.78 -24.56 23.39
C ASN A 358 2.29 -24.53 23.05
N ALA A 359 1.74 -23.36 22.70
CA ALA A 359 0.34 -23.23 22.32
C ALA A 359 0.01 -24.06 21.07
N MET A 360 0.87 -23.99 20.04
CA MET A 360 0.72 -24.81 18.83
C MET A 360 0.88 -26.31 19.12
N GLY A 361 1.73 -26.67 20.08
CA GLY A 361 1.85 -28.04 20.59
C GLY A 361 0.74 -28.47 21.55
N GLY A 362 -0.37 -27.72 21.65
CA GLY A 362 -1.54 -28.07 22.47
C GLY A 362 -1.38 -27.83 23.98
N LYS A 363 -0.38 -27.05 24.40
CA LYS A 363 -0.09 -26.76 25.81
C LYS A 363 -0.52 -25.35 26.23
N GLY A 364 -0.81 -25.19 27.52
CA GLY A 364 -1.22 -23.91 28.09
C GLY A 364 -2.63 -23.49 27.69
N MET A 365 -3.03 -22.28 28.11
CA MET A 365 -4.39 -21.76 27.87
C MET A 365 -4.72 -21.70 26.38
N PHE A 366 -3.83 -21.15 25.55
CA PHE A 366 -4.07 -21.05 24.10
C PHE A 366 -4.04 -22.40 23.40
N GLY A 367 -3.24 -23.37 23.86
CA GLY A 367 -3.31 -24.73 23.32
C GLY A 367 -4.68 -25.38 23.56
N ALA A 368 -5.29 -25.16 24.73
CA ALA A 368 -6.65 -25.63 25.01
C ALA A 368 -7.71 -24.90 24.16
N VAL A 369 -7.54 -23.60 23.92
CA VAL A 369 -8.42 -22.82 23.03
C VAL A 369 -8.33 -23.34 21.59
N PHE A 370 -7.13 -23.54 21.06
CA PHE A 370 -6.93 -24.09 19.72
C PHE A 370 -7.55 -25.49 19.58
N ALA A 371 -7.35 -26.37 20.57
CA ALA A 371 -7.97 -27.69 20.59
C ALA A 371 -9.50 -27.64 20.64
N ALA A 372 -10.08 -26.70 21.42
CA ALA A 372 -11.52 -26.50 21.48
C ALA A 372 -12.11 -25.98 20.16
N LEU A 373 -11.30 -25.29 19.36
CA LEU A 373 -11.64 -24.82 18.01
C LEU A 373 -11.29 -25.87 16.92
N GLY A 374 -10.95 -27.10 17.30
CA GLY A 374 -10.72 -28.19 16.37
C GLY A 374 -9.32 -28.22 15.73
N LEU A 375 -8.37 -27.40 16.17
CA LEU A 375 -6.99 -27.46 15.68
C LEU A 375 -6.22 -28.55 16.38
N GLN A 376 -5.60 -29.44 15.59
CA GLN A 376 -4.76 -30.49 16.12
C GLN A 376 -3.39 -29.94 16.59
N PRO A 377 -2.83 -30.47 17.69
CA PRO A 377 -1.50 -30.09 18.15
C PRO A 377 -0.41 -30.40 17.11
N VAL A 378 0.52 -29.45 16.96
CA VAL A 378 1.63 -29.53 16.01
C VAL A 378 2.85 -30.13 16.69
N THR A 379 3.50 -31.08 16.01
CA THR A 379 4.81 -31.60 16.42
C THR A 379 5.89 -30.98 15.53
N PHE A 380 6.88 -30.33 16.15
CA PHE A 380 7.97 -29.66 15.44
C PHE A 380 9.20 -30.57 15.32
N LYS A 381 9.91 -30.49 14.18
CA LYS A 381 11.15 -31.25 13.89
C LYS A 381 12.30 -30.91 14.85
N SER A 382 12.33 -29.69 15.37
CA SER A 382 13.24 -29.23 16.42
C SER A 382 12.51 -28.24 17.31
N PRO A 383 12.26 -28.56 18.60
CA PRO A 383 11.39 -27.79 19.48
C PRO A 383 12.00 -26.51 20.06
#